data_AF-L8LV27-F1
#
_entry.id   AF-L8LV27-F1
#
_cell.length_a   1.000
_cell.length_b   1.000
_cell.length_c   1.000
_cell.angle_alpha   90.00
_cell.angle_beta   90.00
_cell.angle_gamma   90.00
#
_symmetry.space_group_name_H-M   'P 1'
#
loop_
_entity.id
_entity.type
_entity.pdbx_description
1 polymer ?
#
loop_
_entity_poly.entity_id
_entity_poly.type
_entity_poly.pdbx_seq_one_letter_code
_entity_poly.pdbx_strand_id
1 'polypeptide(L)'
;MLKPTKIIEPFISKLEQRTVKSGEIIFNEGEPGEVIYGLLSGEVEIIVNGKVVEEITPGDVFGVGALVQLNHLRASTAKAKSDCQLIVVNQEKFLFLVQETPVFSLEVMRSYSARLIKLKHSI
;
A
#
# COMPACT_ATOMS: atom_id res chain seq x y z
N MET A 1 -5.20 5.22 -17.37
CA MET A 1 -5.35 3.88 -16.75
C MET A 1 -5.68 4.07 -15.28
N LEU A 2 -6.64 3.31 -14.74
CA LEU A 2 -7.16 3.55 -13.39
C LEU A 2 -6.23 2.95 -12.33
N LYS A 3 -5.87 3.75 -11.32
CA LYS A 3 -5.09 3.32 -10.17
C LYS A 3 -5.95 2.47 -9.21
N PRO A 4 -5.37 1.57 -8.40
CA PRO A 4 -6.12 0.76 -7.44
C PRO A 4 -7.08 1.56 -6.55
N THR A 5 -6.67 2.71 -6.02
CA THR A 5 -7.57 3.52 -5.15
C THR A 5 -8.76 4.13 -5.90
N LYS A 6 -8.65 4.32 -7.23
CA LYS A 6 -9.76 4.79 -8.07
C LYS A 6 -10.81 3.73 -8.31
N ILE A 7 -10.41 2.46 -8.36
CA ILE A 7 -11.35 1.34 -8.50
C ILE A 7 -12.24 1.23 -7.26
N ILE A 8 -11.65 1.48 -6.09
CA ILE A 8 -12.37 1.36 -4.81
C ILE A 8 -12.99 2.68 -4.35
N GLU A 9 -12.97 3.73 -5.19
CA GLU A 9 -13.54 5.05 -4.91
C GLU A 9 -14.99 4.99 -4.37
N PRO A 10 -15.89 4.15 -4.91
CA PRO A 10 -17.25 3.98 -4.38
C PRO A 10 -17.32 3.42 -2.96
N PHE A 11 -16.26 2.75 -2.49
CA PHE A 11 -16.21 2.09 -1.18
C PHE A 11 -15.46 2.91 -0.13
N ILE A 12 -14.74 3.98 -0.52
CA ILE A 12 -13.85 4.74 0.38
C ILE A 12 -14.58 5.23 1.64
N SER A 13 -15.82 5.71 1.50
CA SER A 13 -16.61 6.21 2.64
C SER A 13 -16.93 5.16 3.70
N LYS A 14 -16.82 3.87 3.35
CA LYS A 14 -17.03 2.72 4.24
C LYS A 14 -15.72 2.12 4.74
N LEU A 15 -14.58 2.61 4.25
CA LEU A 15 -13.26 2.17 4.65
C LEU A 15 -12.69 3.11 5.70
N GLU A 16 -11.81 2.57 6.54
CA GLU A 16 -11.15 3.36 7.57
C GLU A 16 -10.12 4.29 6.90
N GLN A 17 -10.09 5.54 7.33
CA GLN A 17 -9.12 6.52 6.87
C GLN A 17 -8.14 6.85 7.98
N ARG A 18 -6.86 6.93 7.63
CA ARG A 18 -5.78 7.28 8.55
C ARG A 18 -5.00 8.46 7.99
N THR A 19 -4.84 9.50 8.81
CA THR A 19 -3.93 10.62 8.51
C THR A 19 -2.58 10.35 9.17
N VAL A 20 -1.49 10.61 8.46
CA VAL A 20 -0.12 10.41 8.92
C VAL A 20 0.69 11.65 8.60
N LYS A 21 1.46 12.18 9.55
CA LYS A 21 2.28 13.38 9.36
C LYS A 21 3.61 13.06 8.69
N SER A 22 4.17 14.03 7.98
CA SER A 22 5.52 13.90 7.42
C SER A 22 6.52 13.46 8.50
N GLY A 23 7.33 12.45 8.17
CA GLY A 23 8.32 11.87 9.07
C GLY A 23 7.82 10.69 9.90
N GLU A 24 6.51 10.50 10.06
CA GLU A 24 5.96 9.42 10.87
C GLU A 24 6.11 8.04 10.21
N ILE A 25 6.34 7.03 11.05
CA ILE A 25 6.38 5.63 10.63
C ILE A 25 4.95 5.08 10.58
N ILE A 26 4.59 4.51 9.44
CA ILE A 26 3.29 3.87 9.22
C ILE A 26 3.32 2.44 9.77
N PHE A 27 4.42 1.73 9.53
CA PHE A 27 4.79 0.43 10.12
C PHE A 27 6.31 0.19 9.97
N ASN A 28 6.89 -0.64 10.83
CA ASN A 28 8.28 -1.07 10.74
C ASN A 28 8.43 -2.45 10.08
N GLU A 29 9.61 -2.69 9.52
CA GLU A 29 10.02 -4.01 9.05
C GLU A 29 10.00 -5.03 10.21
N GLY A 30 9.51 -6.23 9.93
CA GLY A 30 9.40 -7.32 10.91
C GLY A 30 8.19 -7.23 11.84
N GLU A 31 7.43 -6.13 11.85
CA GLU A 31 6.18 -6.05 12.60
C GLU A 31 5.13 -6.99 12.01
N PRO A 32 4.23 -7.56 12.83
CA PRO A 32 3.01 -8.18 12.32
C PRO A 32 2.16 -7.18 11.54
N GLY A 33 1.56 -7.62 10.45
CA GLY A 33 0.67 -6.80 9.64
C GLY A 33 -0.64 -7.51 9.31
N GLU A 34 -1.75 -6.84 9.59
CA GLU A 34 -3.11 -7.36 9.33
C GLU A 34 -3.89 -6.50 8.33
N VAL A 35 -3.25 -5.44 7.82
CA VAL A 35 -3.85 -4.45 6.94
C VAL A 35 -2.90 -4.01 5.84
N ILE A 36 -3.47 -3.57 4.73
CA ILE A 36 -2.80 -2.87 3.64
C ILE A 36 -3.27 -1.43 3.59
N TYR A 37 -2.55 -0.63 2.82
CA TYR A 37 -2.81 0.79 2.70
C TYR A 37 -2.98 1.20 1.24
N GLY A 38 -3.98 2.04 0.98
CA GLY A 38 -4.11 2.80 -0.26
C GLY A 38 -3.79 4.26 -0.02
N LEU A 39 -2.91 4.86 -0.83
CA LEU A 39 -2.52 6.25 -0.68
C LEU A 39 -3.48 7.17 -1.45
N LEU A 40 -4.17 8.07 -0.74
CA LEU A 40 -5.08 9.07 -1.32
C LEU A 40 -4.37 10.38 -1.66
N SER A 41 -3.50 10.85 -0.77
CA SER A 41 -2.67 12.04 -0.95
C SER A 41 -1.39 11.94 -0.13
N GLY A 42 -0.36 12.69 -0.51
CA GLY A 42 0.98 12.64 0.09
C GLY A 42 1.93 11.69 -0.65
N GLU A 43 3.05 11.37 -0.01
CA GLU A 43 4.09 10.47 -0.50
C GLU A 43 4.60 9.60 0.65
N VAL A 44 4.84 8.31 0.38
CA VAL A 44 5.38 7.35 1.35
C VAL A 44 6.66 6.74 0.81
N GLU A 45 7.69 6.68 1.64
CA GLU A 45 8.94 5.97 1.38
C GLU A 45 8.85 4.54 1.92
N ILE A 46 9.26 3.58 1.10
CA ILE A 46 9.49 2.19 1.52
C ILE A 46 10.98 2.00 1.72
N ILE A 47 11.35 1.56 2.90
CA ILE A 47 12.73 1.46 3.38
C ILE A 47 13.04 0.00 3.69
N VAL A 48 14.14 -0.50 3.16
CA VAL A 48 14.69 -1.84 3.44
C VAL A 48 16.17 -1.69 3.75
N ASN A 49 16.64 -2.29 4.85
CA ASN A 49 18.04 -2.17 5.30
C ASN A 49 18.53 -0.71 5.38
N GLY A 50 17.68 0.20 5.84
CA GLY A 50 17.99 1.63 6.00
C GLY A 50 18.07 2.44 4.70
N LYS A 51 17.76 1.85 3.54
CA LYS A 51 17.75 2.54 2.24
C LYS A 51 16.33 2.68 1.71
N VAL A 52 15.99 3.85 1.18
CA VAL A 52 14.75 4.04 0.43
C VAL A 52 14.87 3.26 -0.88
N VAL A 53 14.00 2.27 -1.06
CA VAL A 53 13.98 1.40 -2.25
C VAL A 53 12.84 1.73 -3.19
N GLU A 54 11.80 2.41 -2.69
CA GLU A 54 10.59 2.70 -3.45
C GLU A 54 9.86 3.90 -2.85
N GLU A 55 9.22 4.70 -3.70
CA GLU A 55 8.30 5.77 -3.31
C GLU A 55 6.89 5.42 -3.78
N ILE A 56 5.92 5.51 -2.87
CA ILE A 56 4.50 5.29 -3.15
C ILE A 56 3.86 6.65 -3.46
N THR A 57 3.11 6.69 -4.55
CA THR A 57 2.39 7.89 -5.01
C THR A 57 0.88 7.72 -4.90
N PRO A 58 0.11 8.83 -4.83
CA PRO A 58 -1.34 8.76 -4.75
C PRO A 58 -1.94 7.88 -5.85
N GLY A 59 -2.87 7.01 -5.48
CA GLY A 59 -3.38 5.97 -6.38
C GLY A 59 -2.92 4.57 -6.03
N ASP A 60 -1.69 4.43 -5.53
CA ASP A 60 -1.05 3.14 -5.33
C ASP A 60 -1.39 2.51 -3.97
N VAL A 61 -1.14 1.20 -3.89
CA VAL A 61 -1.28 0.40 -2.67
C VAL A 61 0.07 -0.13 -2.22
N PHE A 62 0.23 -0.26 -0.90
CA PHE A 62 1.43 -0.78 -0.27
C PHE A 62 1.11 -1.62 0.97
N GLY A 63 2.11 -2.37 1.45
CA GLY A 63 1.96 -3.27 2.60
C GLY A 63 1.22 -4.58 2.32
N VAL A 64 0.92 -4.91 1.06
CA VAL A 64 0.15 -6.12 0.68
C VAL A 64 0.80 -7.43 1.12
N GLY A 65 2.13 -7.46 1.23
CA GLY A 65 2.87 -8.62 1.75
C GLY A 65 2.31 -9.15 3.08
N ALA A 66 1.86 -8.26 3.97
CA ALA A 66 1.29 -8.62 5.25
C ALA A 66 0.03 -9.51 5.17
N LEU A 67 -0.76 -9.39 4.10
CA LEU A 67 -1.97 -10.20 3.91
C LEU A 67 -1.74 -11.49 3.14
N VAL A 68 -0.69 -11.54 2.31
CA VAL A 68 -0.49 -12.63 1.34
C VAL A 68 0.67 -13.56 1.69
N GLN A 69 1.58 -13.14 2.58
CA GLN A 69 2.68 -13.98 3.04
C GLN A 69 2.25 -14.84 4.24
N LEU A 70 2.77 -16.06 4.31
CA LEU A 70 2.43 -17.04 5.36
C LEU A 70 2.79 -16.57 6.78
N ASN A 71 3.80 -15.73 6.93
CA ASN A 71 4.26 -15.25 8.24
C ASN A 71 3.59 -13.95 8.69
N HIS A 72 2.82 -13.28 7.80
CA HIS A 72 2.16 -12.00 8.07
C HIS A 72 3.09 -10.87 8.56
N LEU A 73 4.39 -10.94 8.29
CA LEU A 73 5.34 -9.91 8.72
C LEU A 73 5.52 -8.82 7.65
N ARG A 74 5.76 -7.58 8.10
CA ARG A 74 6.13 -6.46 7.22
C ARG A 74 7.52 -6.72 6.64
N ALA A 75 7.60 -6.77 5.31
CA ALA A 75 8.86 -6.99 4.59
C ALA A 75 9.73 -5.72 4.45
N SER A 76 9.25 -4.58 4.95
CA SER A 76 9.91 -3.28 4.85
C SER A 76 9.34 -2.31 5.89
N THR A 77 10.02 -1.19 6.09
CA THR A 77 9.50 -0.06 6.87
C THR A 77 8.83 0.92 5.91
N ALA A 78 7.63 1.43 6.26
CA ALA A 78 6.95 2.47 5.52
C ALA A 78 6.94 3.77 6.33
N LYS A 79 7.42 4.86 5.72
CA LYS A 79 7.53 6.18 6.35
C LYS A 79 6.83 7.24 5.50
N ALA A 80 6.05 8.10 6.12
CA ALA A 80 5.46 9.24 5.43
C ALA A 80 6.56 10.26 5.07
N LYS A 81 6.72 10.56 3.79
CA LYS A 81 7.63 11.59 3.28
C LYS A 81 6.99 12.97 3.36
N SER A 82 5.68 13.04 3.13
CA SER A 82 4.84 14.23 3.34
C SER A 82 3.60 13.88 4.15
N ASP A 83 2.78 14.86 4.51
CA ASP A 83 1.48 14.61 5.15
C ASP A 83 0.62 13.73 4.22
N CYS A 84 0.19 12.56 4.74
CA CYS A 84 -0.49 11.53 3.98
C CYS A 84 -1.93 11.32 4.45
N GLN A 85 -2.82 11.05 3.49
CA GLN A 85 -4.11 10.43 3.75
C GLN A 85 -4.13 9.01 3.19
N LEU A 86 -4.45 8.05 4.04
CA LEU A 86 -4.44 6.63 3.73
C LEU A 86 -5.82 6.03 3.91
N ILE A 87 -6.15 5.05 3.07
CA ILE A 87 -7.20 4.08 3.34
C ILE A 87 -6.55 2.86 3.99
N VAL A 88 -7.15 2.36 5.06
CA VAL A 88 -6.76 1.12 5.74
C VAL A 88 -7.72 0.00 5.34
N VAL A 89 -7.16 -1.10 4.83
CA VAL A 89 -7.92 -2.25 4.33
C VAL A 89 -7.40 -3.53 4.99
N ASN A 90 -8.21 -4.17 5.82
CA ASN A 90 -7.90 -5.47 6.42
C ASN A 90 -8.14 -6.63 5.43
N GLN A 91 -7.81 -7.86 5.82
CA GLN A 91 -7.96 -9.04 4.97
C GLN A 91 -9.39 -9.26 4.47
N GLU A 92 -10.38 -9.16 5.36
CA GLU A 92 -11.79 -9.34 5.02
C GLU A 92 -12.25 -8.33 3.95
N LYS A 93 -11.97 -7.03 4.18
CA LYS A 93 -12.31 -5.96 3.23
C LYS A 93 -11.55 -6.13 1.92
N PHE A 94 -10.29 -6.59 1.96
CA PHE A 94 -9.52 -6.85 0.75
C PHE A 94 -10.18 -7.95 -0.10
N LEU A 95 -10.56 -9.08 0.52
CA LEU A 95 -11.25 -10.17 -0.17
C LEU A 95 -12.60 -9.71 -0.73
N PHE A 96 -13.37 -8.94 0.03
CA PHE A 96 -14.61 -8.33 -0.44
C PHE A 96 -14.39 -7.46 -1.69
N LEU A 97 -13.39 -6.56 -1.67
CA LEU A 97 -13.08 -5.70 -2.82
C LEU A 97 -12.63 -6.52 -4.05
N VAL A 98 -11.91 -7.62 -3.84
CA VAL A 98 -11.53 -8.55 -4.93
C VAL A 98 -12.77 -9.25 -5.52
N GLN A 99 -13.74 -9.64 -4.69
CA GLN A 99 -14.97 -10.31 -5.15
C GLN A 99 -15.90 -9.35 -5.89
N GLU A 100 -16.17 -8.18 -5.30
CA GLU A 100 -17.07 -7.18 -5.87
C GLU A 100 -16.45 -6.44 -7.06
N THR A 101 -15.13 -6.38 -7.12
CA THR A 101 -14.43 -5.66 -8.18
C THR A 101 -13.18 -6.40 -8.61
N PRO A 102 -13.29 -7.50 -9.38
CA PRO A 102 -12.15 -8.34 -9.75
C PRO A 102 -10.99 -7.61 -10.41
N VAL A 103 -11.26 -6.54 -11.16
CA VAL A 103 -10.24 -5.68 -11.77
C VAL A 103 -9.34 -4.97 -10.74
N PHE A 104 -9.81 -4.81 -9.49
CA PHE A 104 -9.00 -4.32 -8.38
C PHE A 104 -7.75 -5.19 -8.18
N SER A 105 -7.92 -6.51 -8.15
CA SER A 105 -6.78 -7.44 -7.99
C SER A 105 -5.76 -7.31 -9.13
N LEU A 106 -6.23 -7.14 -10.37
CA LEU A 106 -5.39 -6.93 -11.54
C LEU A 106 -4.58 -5.62 -11.43
N GLU A 107 -5.20 -4.53 -11.00
CA GLU A 107 -4.51 -3.25 -10.83
C GLU A 107 -3.56 -3.24 -9.62
N VAL A 108 -3.86 -3.99 -8.55
CA VAL A 108 -2.90 -4.23 -7.46
C VAL A 108 -1.66 -4.95 -8.00
N MET A 109 -1.84 -6.07 -8.71
CA MET A 109 -0.72 -6.82 -9.31
C MET A 109 0.08 -5.96 -10.30
N ARG A 110 -0.61 -5.16 -11.12
CA ARG A 110 0.02 -4.25 -12.08
C ARG A 110 0.82 -3.15 -11.39
N SER A 111 0.28 -2.54 -10.34
CA SER A 111 0.98 -1.51 -9.55
C SER A 111 2.27 -2.08 -8.93
N TYR A 112 2.21 -3.29 -8.37
CA TYR A 112 3.40 -3.99 -7.87
C TYR A 112 4.41 -4.33 -8.97
N SER A 113 3.95 -4.87 -10.10
CA SER A 113 4.81 -5.22 -11.24
C SER A 113 5.56 -4.00 -11.79
N ALA A 114 4.86 -2.86 -11.96
CA ALA A 114 5.46 -1.62 -12.42
C ALA A 114 6.58 -1.13 -11.47
N ARG A 115 6.37 -1.23 -10.16
CA ARG A 115 7.35 -0.80 -9.16
C ARG A 115 8.54 -1.75 -9.09
N LEU A 116 8.32 -3.06 -9.20
CA LEU A 116 9.39 -4.06 -9.32
C LEU A 116 10.26 -3.80 -10.56
N ILE A 117 9.66 -3.46 -11.70
CA ILE A 117 10.41 -3.10 -12.92
C ILE A 117 11.26 -1.86 -12.68
N LYS A 118 10.71 -0.82 -12.03
CA LYS A 118 11.47 0.41 -11.69
C LYS A 118 12.66 0.09 -10.77
N LEU A 119 12.45 -0.73 -9.75
CA LEU A 119 13.49 -1.17 -8.82
C LEU A 119 14.63 -1.90 -9.56
N LYS A 120 14.30 -2.84 -10.45
CA LYS A 120 15.31 -3.59 -11.24
C LYS A 120 16.18 -2.72 -12.14
N HIS A 121 15.67 -1.58 -12.61
CA HIS A 121 16.45 -0.63 -13.41
C HIS A 121 17.25 0.36 -12.56
N SER A 122 17.07 0.35 -11.23
CA SER A 122 17.73 1.26 -10.29
C SER A 122 18.89 0.61 -9.54
N ILE A 123 19.20 -0.65 -9.82
CA ILE A 123 20.27 -1.46 -9.21
C ILE A 123 21.33 -1.77 -10.28
#